data_AF-A0A7X9F907-F1
#
_entry.id   AF-A0A7X9F907-F1
#
_cell.length_a   1.000
_cell.length_b   1.000
_cell.length_c   1.000
_cell.angle_alpha   90.00
_cell.angle_beta   90.00
_cell.angle_gamma   90.00
#
_symmetry.space_group_name_H-M   'P 1'
#
loop_
_entity.id
_entity.type
_entity.pdbx_description
1 polymer ?
#
loop_
_entity_poly.entity_id
_entity_poly.type
_entity_poly.pdbx_seq_one_letter_code
_entity_poly.pdbx_strand_id
1 'polypeptide(L)'
;RTEIIPNAEEFNPEDFYADEEMVITISHMGYIKRTPLTEFRRQNRGGTGSRGGSTRDEDFIEHLYIASMHNTMLFFTAKGRCYWLKVYNIPEGTRTSKGRAIQNLISLEPDDSVKAFINVKNLDDQDYITNNFIILCTARGVIKKTSLEAYSRPRSTGVNAITIRDGDELIEARLTNGRHEIMLAVKSGRAIRFPEKAVRPMGRTASGVIGIKLASENDVVIGMITIEDKQSDVMVVSENGNGKRTGIDNYRITNRGGKGVKTINITEKTGQLVALKAVTDNHDLMIITQAGNILRIPVAGIRLMGRATQGVRLINLKENDSIASVACVEVNDEEEESGEKYAEENNEKPDENGKEFED
;
A
#
# COMPACT_ATOMS: atom_id res chain seq x y z
N ARG A 1 -12.98 10.68 61.18
CA ARG A 1 -13.19 11.54 60.00
C ARG A 1 -12.53 10.84 58.83
N THR A 2 -13.30 10.46 57.83
CA THR A 2 -12.78 9.92 56.57
C THR A 2 -12.46 11.08 55.64
N GLU A 3 -11.32 10.99 54.96
CA GLU A 3 -10.85 11.94 53.97
C GLU A 3 -11.05 11.31 52.59
N ILE A 4 -11.83 11.97 51.73
CA ILE A 4 -12.05 11.52 50.36
C ILE A 4 -10.89 12.09 49.55
N ILE A 5 -9.91 11.26 49.22
CA ILE A 5 -8.83 11.60 48.30
C ILE A 5 -9.39 11.38 46.87
N PRO A 6 -9.45 12.40 46.01
CA PRO A 6 -9.79 12.20 44.60
C PRO A 6 -8.75 11.27 44.00
N ASN A 7 -9.18 10.11 43.53
CA ASN A 7 -8.31 9.16 42.87
C ASN A 7 -7.81 9.79 41.55
N ALA A 8 -6.52 10.10 41.47
CA ALA A 8 -5.89 10.68 40.30
C ALA A 8 -5.55 9.64 39.21
N GLU A 9 -6.04 8.40 39.34
CA GLU A 9 -5.58 7.25 38.54
C GLU A 9 -6.46 6.84 37.35
N GLU A 10 -7.51 7.58 36.97
CA GLU A 10 -8.25 7.28 35.72
C GLU A 10 -8.44 8.53 34.86
N PHE A 11 -7.34 9.17 34.48
CA PHE A 11 -7.36 10.10 33.35
C PHE A 11 -7.19 9.29 32.07
N ASN A 12 -8.26 9.08 31.31
CA ASN A 12 -8.13 8.57 29.95
C ASN A 12 -7.63 9.71 29.06
N PRO A 13 -6.45 9.60 28.41
CA PRO A 13 -5.99 10.62 27.47
C PRO A 13 -7.01 10.96 26.38
N GLU A 14 -7.92 10.02 26.05
CA GLU A 14 -9.00 10.22 25.09
C GLU A 14 -10.03 11.28 25.54
N ASP A 15 -10.18 11.52 26.84
CA ASP A 15 -11.09 12.55 27.37
C ASP A 15 -10.60 13.97 27.06
N PHE A 16 -9.33 14.14 26.69
CA PHE A 16 -8.73 15.42 26.33
C PHE A 16 -8.86 15.77 24.85
N TYR A 17 -9.18 14.79 24.01
CA TYR A 17 -9.25 14.96 22.56
C TYR A 17 -10.67 14.65 22.07
N ALA A 18 -11.29 15.60 21.40
CA ALA A 18 -12.55 15.35 20.70
C ALA A 18 -12.34 14.28 19.61
N ASP A 19 -13.32 13.38 19.46
CA ASP A 19 -13.26 12.31 18.46
C ASP A 19 -13.64 12.84 17.06
N GLU A 20 -12.74 13.66 16.51
CA GLU A 20 -12.90 14.29 15.20
C GLU A 20 -12.34 13.42 14.07
N GLU A 21 -12.93 13.54 12.88
CA GLU A 21 -12.43 12.86 11.68
C GLU A 21 -11.19 13.56 11.12
N MET A 22 -10.14 12.75 10.93
CA MET A 22 -8.84 13.17 10.43
C MET A 22 -8.49 12.42 9.14
N VAL A 23 -7.70 13.07 8.29
CA VAL A 23 -7.00 12.43 7.18
C VAL A 23 -5.58 12.15 7.62
N ILE A 24 -5.21 10.87 7.64
CA ILE A 24 -3.85 10.40 7.91
C ILE A 24 -3.17 10.19 6.57
N THR A 25 -2.02 10.81 6.40
CA THR A 25 -1.20 10.64 5.19
C THR A 25 0.14 10.06 5.58
N ILE A 26 0.58 9.06 4.81
CA ILE A 26 1.89 8.44 4.94
C ILE A 26 2.58 8.58 3.59
N SER A 27 3.74 9.21 3.59
CA SER A 27 4.53 9.40 2.39
C SER A 27 5.36 8.18 2.03
N HIS A 28 5.84 8.14 0.79
CA HIS A 28 6.73 7.08 0.34
C HIS A 28 8.02 7.00 1.18
N MET A 29 8.56 8.14 1.60
CA MET A 29 9.73 8.19 2.49
C MET A 29 9.40 7.86 3.97
N GLY A 30 8.16 7.49 4.28
CA GLY A 30 7.76 7.07 5.63
C GLY A 30 7.54 8.23 6.61
N TYR A 31 7.16 9.41 6.11
CA TYR A 31 6.66 10.49 6.96
C TYR A 31 5.16 10.34 7.16
N ILE A 32 4.70 10.51 8.40
CA ILE A 32 3.29 10.44 8.77
C ILE A 32 2.81 11.76 9.40
N LYS A 33 1.58 12.14 9.10
CA LYS A 33 0.87 13.27 9.70
C LYS A 33 -0.63 13.04 9.72
N ARG A 34 -1.32 13.81 10.56
CA ARG A 34 -2.79 13.95 10.55
C ARG A 34 -3.18 15.38 10.15
N THR A 35 -4.24 15.51 9.38
CA THR A 35 -4.83 16.79 8.97
C THR A 35 -6.34 16.71 9.18
N PRO A 36 -6.99 17.72 9.80
CA PRO A 36 -8.45 17.71 9.96
C PRO A 36 -9.16 17.53 8.61
N LEU A 37 -10.19 16.69 8.57
CA LEU A 37 -10.91 16.41 7.32
C LEU A 37 -11.54 17.68 6.71
N THR A 38 -11.96 18.62 7.55
CA THR A 38 -12.51 19.91 7.14
C THR A 38 -11.48 20.80 6.44
N GLU A 39 -10.24 20.84 6.93
CA GLU A 39 -9.13 21.56 6.28
C GLU A 39 -8.77 20.89 4.95
N PHE A 40 -8.77 19.56 4.93
CA PHE A 40 -8.47 18.81 3.72
C PHE A 40 -9.48 19.06 2.59
N ARG A 41 -10.78 19.25 2.92
CA ARG A 41 -11.89 19.49 1.97
C ARG A 41 -12.13 20.96 1.58
N ARG A 42 -11.64 21.95 2.35
CA ARG A 42 -12.11 23.36 2.22
C ARG A 42 -11.56 24.16 1.05
N GLN A 43 -10.63 23.64 0.26
CA GLN A 43 -10.03 24.39 -0.85
C GLN A 43 -10.77 24.12 -2.16
N ASN A 44 -12.02 24.57 -2.24
CA ASN A 44 -12.78 24.56 -3.48
C ASN A 44 -13.29 25.98 -3.79
N ARG A 45 -12.92 26.48 -4.98
CA ARG A 45 -13.18 27.80 -5.63
C ARG A 45 -11.97 28.76 -5.66
N GLY A 46 -11.22 28.68 -6.76
CA GLY A 46 -10.46 29.79 -7.34
C GLY A 46 -9.17 30.16 -6.63
N GLY A 47 -8.03 29.72 -7.18
CA GLY A 47 -6.72 30.22 -6.75
C GLY A 47 -5.56 29.43 -7.31
N THR A 48 -5.11 29.84 -8.50
CA THR A 48 -3.79 29.62 -9.14
C THR A 48 -3.07 28.31 -8.83
N GLY A 49 -3.04 27.43 -9.84
CA GLY A 49 -2.21 26.23 -9.85
C GLY A 49 -0.82 26.49 -9.30
N SER A 50 -0.45 25.73 -8.27
CA SER A 50 0.92 25.69 -7.80
C SER A 50 1.78 25.14 -8.93
N ARG A 51 2.62 26.00 -9.51
CA ARG A 51 3.78 25.58 -10.29
C ARG A 51 4.66 24.68 -9.39
N GLY A 52 4.44 23.37 -9.46
CA GLY A 52 5.37 22.36 -8.97
C GLY A 52 6.48 22.24 -9.99
N GLY A 53 7.56 22.99 -9.79
CA GLY A 53 8.77 22.87 -10.58
C GLY A 53 9.35 21.47 -10.45
N SER A 54 9.82 20.93 -11.57
CA SER A 54 10.60 19.70 -11.63
C SER A 54 11.67 19.64 -10.53
N THR A 55 11.56 18.68 -9.59
CA THR A 55 12.67 18.38 -8.71
C THR A 55 12.71 16.88 -8.40
N ARG A 56 13.91 16.29 -8.48
CA ARG A 56 14.22 14.87 -8.22
C ARG A 56 13.95 14.39 -6.78
N ASP A 57 13.31 15.21 -5.94
CA ASP A 57 13.20 15.03 -4.48
C ASP A 57 11.79 15.37 -3.93
N GLU A 58 10.73 15.16 -4.73
CA GLU A 58 9.35 15.31 -4.23
C GLU A 58 8.85 13.99 -3.61
N ASP A 59 8.77 13.99 -2.28
CA ASP A 59 8.12 12.93 -1.51
C ASP A 59 6.59 13.03 -1.70
N PHE A 60 5.95 11.93 -2.07
CA PHE A 60 4.52 11.88 -2.37
C PHE A 60 3.77 11.01 -1.36
N ILE A 61 2.47 11.22 -1.27
CA ILE A 61 1.60 10.46 -0.37
C ILE A 61 1.38 9.06 -0.96
N GLU A 62 1.83 8.03 -0.26
CA GLU A 62 1.66 6.62 -0.65
C GLU A 62 0.40 6.01 -0.02
N HIS A 63 0.06 6.42 1.21
CA HIS A 63 -1.16 5.96 1.89
C HIS A 63 -1.98 7.12 2.42
N LEU A 64 -3.29 7.01 2.26
CA LEU A 64 -4.28 7.93 2.80
C LEU A 64 -5.32 7.11 3.57
N TYR A 65 -5.60 7.51 4.81
CA TYR A 65 -6.64 6.91 5.63
C TYR A 65 -7.54 8.00 6.21
N ILE A 66 -8.85 7.79 6.15
CA ILE A 66 -9.79 8.55 6.96
C ILE A 66 -9.93 7.78 8.29
N ALA A 67 -9.64 8.45 9.39
CA ALA A 67 -9.63 7.87 10.72
C ALA A 67 -10.09 8.90 11.74
N SER A 68 -10.77 8.43 12.78
CA SER A 68 -11.12 9.28 13.92
C SER A 68 -9.94 9.46 14.87
N MET A 69 -9.92 10.54 15.65
CA MET A 69 -8.87 10.82 16.64
C MET A 69 -8.64 9.67 17.62
N HIS A 70 -9.69 8.92 17.99
CA HIS A 70 -9.59 7.79 18.93
C HIS A 70 -9.20 6.46 18.26
N ASN A 71 -9.19 6.40 16.93
CA ASN A 71 -8.73 5.21 16.20
C ASN A 71 -7.25 4.92 16.48
N THR A 72 -6.82 3.71 16.17
CA THR A 72 -5.43 3.27 16.35
C THR A 72 -4.84 2.82 15.02
N MET A 73 -3.67 3.34 14.69
CA MET A 73 -2.86 2.84 13.58
C MET A 73 -1.97 1.70 14.07
N LEU A 74 -2.02 0.57 13.37
CA LEU A 74 -1.10 -0.55 13.54
C LEU A 74 0.00 -0.49 12.48
N PHE A 75 1.25 -0.65 12.90
CA PHE A 75 2.42 -0.66 12.04
C PHE A 75 3.07 -2.03 12.10
N PHE A 76 3.20 -2.68 10.94
CA PHE A 76 3.83 -3.99 10.84
C PHE A 76 5.18 -3.88 10.16
N THR A 77 6.19 -4.53 10.72
CA THR A 77 7.59 -4.39 10.28
C THR A 77 8.09 -5.60 9.52
N ALA A 78 9.21 -5.43 8.80
CA ALA A 78 9.88 -6.48 8.02
C ALA A 78 10.22 -7.71 8.89
N LYS A 79 10.66 -7.49 10.13
CA LYS A 79 10.92 -8.54 11.12
C LYS A 79 9.66 -9.17 11.72
N GLY A 80 8.47 -8.75 11.29
CA GLY A 80 7.20 -9.30 11.75
C GLY A 80 6.77 -8.79 13.11
N ARG A 81 7.17 -7.58 13.50
CA ARG A 81 6.71 -6.91 14.72
C ARG A 81 5.49 -6.04 14.42
N CYS A 82 4.69 -5.77 15.44
CA CYS A 82 3.53 -4.86 15.41
C CYS A 82 3.67 -3.79 16.48
N TYR A 83 3.43 -2.54 16.09
CA TYR A 83 3.40 -1.36 16.94
C TYR A 83 2.05 -0.65 16.78
N TRP A 84 1.71 0.19 17.75
CA TRP A 84 0.46 0.95 17.77
C TRP A 84 0.79 2.44 17.90
N LEU A 85 0.00 3.27 17.24
CA LEU A 85 -0.02 4.70 17.47
C LEU A 85 -1.48 5.16 17.42
N LYS A 86 -1.97 5.74 18.51
CA LYS A 86 -3.27 6.41 18.51
C LYS A 86 -3.24 7.58 17.55
N VAL A 87 -4.33 7.82 16.85
CA VAL A 87 -4.38 8.87 15.82
C VAL A 87 -4.07 10.24 16.43
N TYR A 88 -4.58 10.57 17.62
CA TYR A 88 -4.26 11.84 18.29
C TYR A 88 -2.76 12.03 18.60
N ASN A 89 -1.97 10.96 18.70
CA ASN A 89 -0.52 11.03 18.91
C ASN A 89 0.27 11.26 17.60
N ILE A 90 -0.38 11.13 16.44
CA ILE A 90 0.21 11.49 15.15
C ILE A 90 0.32 13.02 15.10
N PRO A 91 1.47 13.58 14.68
CA PRO A 91 1.64 15.02 14.61
C PRO A 91 0.64 15.62 13.63
N GLU A 92 -0.01 16.69 14.09
CA GLU A 92 -0.88 17.50 13.25
C GLU A 92 -0.05 18.34 12.28
N GLY A 93 -0.51 18.46 11.04
CA GLY A 93 0.14 19.28 10.04
C GLY A 93 -0.80 19.64 8.91
N THR A 94 -0.41 20.66 8.15
CA THR A 94 -1.13 21.09 6.94
C THR A 94 -0.98 20.07 5.81
N ARG A 95 -1.84 20.17 4.78
CA ARG A 95 -1.76 19.33 3.58
C ARG A 95 -0.39 19.35 2.89
N THR A 96 0.33 20.46 2.94
CA THR A 96 1.67 20.64 2.33
C THR A 96 2.85 20.28 3.25
N SER A 97 2.63 20.16 4.56
CA SER A 97 3.69 19.82 5.50
C SER A 97 4.19 18.38 5.31
N LYS A 98 5.46 18.09 5.59
CA LYS A 98 6.00 16.72 5.43
C LYS A 98 5.51 15.75 6.51
N GLY A 99 5.19 16.24 7.71
CA GLY A 99 4.93 15.38 8.87
C GLY A 99 6.22 14.95 9.57
N ARG A 100 6.17 13.83 10.31
CA ARG A 100 7.32 13.29 11.06
C ARG A 100 7.62 11.87 10.59
N ALA A 101 8.90 11.53 10.53
CA ALA A 101 9.32 10.16 10.21
C ALA A 101 8.71 9.16 11.21
N ILE A 102 8.08 8.09 10.71
CA ILE A 102 7.41 7.07 11.54
C ILE A 102 8.38 6.45 12.54
N GLN A 103 9.64 6.24 12.14
CA GLN A 103 10.71 5.70 12.99
C GLN A 103 10.94 6.54 14.27
N ASN A 104 10.59 7.82 14.25
CA ASN A 104 10.74 8.72 15.41
C ASN A 104 9.51 8.73 16.33
N LEU A 105 8.43 8.03 15.94
CA LEU A 105 7.16 7.94 16.67
C LEU A 105 6.96 6.57 17.32
N ILE A 106 7.55 5.52 16.74
CA ILE A 106 7.53 4.16 17.28
C ILE A 106 8.95 3.72 17.63
N SER A 107 9.12 2.95 18.72
CA SER A 107 10.42 2.41 19.14
C SER A 107 10.88 1.24 18.26
N LEU A 108 11.21 1.56 17.00
CA LEU A 108 11.68 0.61 15.99
C LEU A 108 13.16 0.29 16.22
N GLU A 109 13.56 -0.94 15.89
CA GLU A 109 14.99 -1.31 15.82
C GLU A 109 15.65 -0.64 14.61
N PRO A 110 16.94 -0.22 14.69
CA PRO A 110 17.59 0.52 13.59
C PRO A 110 17.68 -0.21 12.25
N ASP A 111 17.65 -1.54 12.27
CA ASP A 111 17.73 -2.43 11.11
C ASP A 111 16.36 -3.02 10.70
N ASP A 112 15.27 -2.51 11.28
CA ASP A 112 13.91 -2.89 10.92
C ASP A 112 13.22 -1.75 10.16
N SER A 113 12.19 -2.08 9.39
CA SER A 113 11.45 -1.12 8.57
C SER A 113 9.96 -1.44 8.60
N VAL A 114 9.11 -0.42 8.63
CA VAL A 114 7.67 -0.61 8.50
C VAL A 114 7.32 -1.01 7.06
N LYS A 115 6.49 -2.03 6.90
CA LYS A 115 6.07 -2.61 5.62
C LYS A 115 4.57 -2.49 5.37
N ALA A 116 3.77 -2.41 6.43
CA ALA A 116 2.32 -2.30 6.28
C ALA A 116 1.66 -1.50 7.41
N PHE A 117 0.54 -0.87 7.06
CA PHE A 117 -0.23 0.03 7.90
C PHE A 117 -1.69 -0.40 7.92
N ILE A 118 -2.30 -0.42 9.11
CA ILE A 118 -3.72 -0.75 9.26
C ILE A 118 -4.34 0.25 10.23
N ASN A 119 -5.38 0.95 9.78
CA ASN A 119 -6.26 1.69 10.69
C ASN A 119 -7.26 0.71 11.33
N VAL A 120 -7.34 0.68 12.66
CA VAL A 120 -8.35 -0.06 13.42
C VAL A 120 -9.22 0.90 14.21
N LYS A 121 -10.54 0.68 14.13
CA LYS A 121 -11.53 1.63 14.68
C LYS A 121 -11.52 1.64 16.20
N ASN A 122 -11.75 0.47 16.80
CA ASN A 122 -11.86 0.35 18.25
C ASN A 122 -11.30 -1.01 18.69
N LEU A 123 -10.29 -1.01 19.56
CA LEU A 123 -9.70 -2.24 20.09
C LEU A 123 -10.39 -2.75 21.37
N ASP A 124 -11.28 -1.94 21.95
CA ASP A 124 -12.05 -2.25 23.16
C ASP A 124 -13.42 -2.86 22.84
N ASP A 125 -13.87 -2.77 21.58
CA ASP A 125 -15.09 -3.41 21.08
C ASP A 125 -14.86 -4.92 20.89
N GLN A 126 -15.47 -5.72 21.76
CA GLN A 126 -15.34 -7.18 21.76
C GLN A 126 -15.87 -7.82 20.46
N ASP A 127 -16.97 -7.31 19.91
CA ASP A 127 -17.54 -7.86 18.67
C ASP A 127 -16.63 -7.54 17.48
N TYR A 128 -16.08 -6.33 17.45
CA TYR A 128 -15.13 -5.94 16.41
C TYR A 128 -13.84 -6.76 16.47
N ILE A 129 -13.22 -6.94 17.64
CA ILE A 129 -11.93 -7.65 17.73
C ILE A 129 -12.04 -9.17 17.53
N THR A 130 -13.21 -9.75 17.79
CA THR A 130 -13.46 -11.19 17.60
C THR A 130 -13.87 -11.53 16.17
N ASN A 131 -14.53 -10.62 15.46
CA ASN A 131 -14.99 -10.83 14.08
C ASN A 131 -14.02 -10.30 13.01
N ASN A 132 -12.96 -9.61 13.40
CA ASN A 132 -11.91 -9.15 12.49
C ASN A 132 -10.59 -9.90 12.70
N PHE A 133 -9.81 -9.97 11.62
CA PHE A 133 -8.55 -10.69 11.55
C PHE A 133 -7.50 -9.85 10.85
N ILE A 134 -6.25 -10.12 11.18
CA ILE A 134 -5.09 -9.59 10.47
C ILE A 134 -4.48 -10.73 9.66
N ILE A 135 -4.43 -10.52 8.35
CA ILE A 135 -3.72 -11.37 7.40
C ILE A 135 -2.35 -10.79 7.17
N LEU A 136 -1.34 -11.62 7.38
CA LEU A 136 0.08 -11.30 7.19
C LEU A 136 0.62 -12.14 6.04
N CYS A 137 1.43 -11.55 5.18
CA CYS A 137 2.12 -12.24 4.10
C CYS A 137 3.62 -11.95 4.10
N THR A 138 4.42 -12.99 3.86
CA THR A 138 5.88 -12.89 3.77
C THR A 138 6.38 -13.06 2.33
N ALA A 139 7.60 -12.60 2.07
CA ALA A 139 8.25 -12.68 0.75
C ALA A 139 8.40 -14.14 0.28
N ARG A 140 8.60 -15.09 1.20
CA ARG A 140 8.69 -16.53 0.89
C ARG A 140 7.34 -17.22 0.70
N GLY A 141 6.25 -16.45 0.60
CA GLY A 141 4.92 -16.98 0.28
C GLY A 141 4.21 -17.62 1.47
N VAL A 142 4.60 -17.29 2.69
CA VAL A 142 3.89 -17.69 3.90
C VAL A 142 2.75 -16.71 4.15
N ILE A 143 1.60 -17.23 4.55
CA ILE A 143 0.44 -16.46 4.98
C ILE A 143 0.05 -16.85 6.40
N LYS A 144 -0.37 -15.86 7.19
CA LYS A 144 -0.90 -16.11 8.52
C LYS A 144 -2.14 -15.28 8.78
N LYS A 145 -3.13 -15.92 9.40
CA LYS A 145 -4.30 -15.25 9.96
C LYS A 145 -4.22 -15.22 11.47
N THR A 146 -4.41 -14.04 12.05
CA THR A 146 -4.45 -13.83 13.50
C THR A 146 -5.72 -13.05 13.83
N SER A 147 -6.43 -13.40 14.90
CA SER A 147 -7.56 -12.57 15.35
C SER A 147 -7.08 -11.17 15.76
N LEU A 148 -7.89 -10.15 15.50
CA LEU A 148 -7.59 -8.78 15.92
C LEU A 148 -7.52 -8.66 17.44
N GLU A 149 -8.26 -9.47 18.19
CA GLU A 149 -8.18 -9.59 19.66
C GLU A 149 -6.75 -9.82 20.16
N ALA A 150 -5.90 -10.54 19.39
CA ALA A 150 -4.52 -10.76 19.78
C ALA A 150 -3.68 -9.46 19.82
N TYR A 151 -4.19 -8.37 19.26
CA TYR A 151 -3.58 -7.03 19.20
C TYR A 151 -4.36 -5.98 20.01
N SER A 152 -5.38 -6.36 20.77
CA SER A 152 -6.20 -5.43 21.57
C SER A 152 -5.48 -4.82 22.77
N ARG A 153 -4.29 -5.33 23.11
CA ARG A 153 -3.47 -4.84 24.23
C ARG A 153 -2.17 -4.24 23.72
N PRO A 154 -2.16 -2.93 23.39
CA PRO A 154 -0.96 -2.23 22.92
C PRO A 154 0.19 -2.31 23.91
N ARG A 155 1.41 -2.31 23.38
CA ARG A 155 2.65 -2.20 24.17
C ARG A 155 3.60 -1.23 23.49
N SER A 156 4.22 -0.33 24.26
CA SER A 156 5.19 0.65 23.75
C SER A 156 6.38 -0.01 23.05
N THR A 157 6.84 -1.13 23.56
CA THR A 157 7.93 -1.92 22.96
C THR A 157 7.52 -2.64 21.68
N GLY A 158 6.24 -2.62 21.28
CA GLY A 158 5.70 -3.46 20.22
C GLY A 158 5.60 -4.93 20.63
N VAL A 159 5.06 -5.76 19.74
CA VAL A 159 4.88 -7.20 19.93
C VAL A 159 5.21 -7.99 18.69
N ASN A 160 5.47 -9.29 18.82
CA ASN A 160 5.58 -10.17 17.66
C ASN A 160 4.20 -10.34 17.01
N ALA A 161 4.12 -10.11 15.70
CA ALA A 161 2.94 -10.36 14.88
C ALA A 161 3.08 -11.66 14.09
N ILE A 162 4.29 -12.02 13.67
CA ILE A 162 4.66 -13.29 13.01
C ILE A 162 6.11 -13.65 13.31
N THR A 163 6.40 -14.94 13.46
CA THR A 163 7.78 -15.41 13.50
C THR A 163 8.30 -15.54 12.07
N ILE A 164 9.17 -14.60 11.69
CA ILE A 164 9.90 -14.60 10.42
C ILE A 164 11.03 -15.63 10.49
N ARG A 165 11.22 -16.38 9.40
CA ARG A 165 12.32 -17.34 9.25
C ARG A 165 13.51 -16.66 8.59
N ASP A 166 14.70 -17.26 8.73
CA ASP A 166 15.91 -16.76 8.08
C ASP A 166 15.72 -16.63 6.56
N GLY A 167 16.11 -15.48 6.01
CA GLY A 167 15.95 -15.16 4.59
C GLY A 167 14.52 -14.87 4.14
N ASP A 168 13.59 -14.65 5.08
CA ASP A 168 12.23 -14.19 4.83
C ASP A 168 12.01 -12.80 5.43
N GLU A 169 10.98 -12.11 4.98
CA GLU A 169 10.53 -10.84 5.56
C GLU A 169 9.02 -10.70 5.41
N LEU A 170 8.39 -9.98 6.32
CA LEU A 170 7.01 -9.55 6.12
C LEU A 170 6.97 -8.52 4.97
N ILE A 171 6.03 -8.70 4.05
CA ILE A 171 5.82 -7.76 2.94
C ILE A 171 4.51 -6.98 3.08
N GLU A 172 3.48 -7.57 3.71
CA GLU A 172 2.14 -6.99 3.68
C GLU A 172 1.29 -7.45 4.87
N ALA A 173 0.41 -6.55 5.33
CA ALA A 173 -0.59 -6.82 6.35
C ALA A 173 -1.94 -6.20 5.95
N ARG A 174 -3.03 -6.94 6.12
CA ARG A 174 -4.39 -6.48 5.81
C ARG A 174 -5.39 -6.88 6.89
N LEU A 175 -6.29 -5.96 7.21
CA LEU A 175 -7.44 -6.24 8.06
C LEU A 175 -8.52 -6.90 7.22
N THR A 176 -9.15 -7.94 7.75
CA THR A 176 -10.23 -8.69 7.11
C THR A 176 -11.31 -9.06 8.12
N ASN A 177 -12.48 -9.44 7.65
CA ASN A 177 -13.61 -9.89 8.47
C ASN A 177 -13.92 -11.38 8.33
N GLY A 178 -12.97 -12.19 7.83
CA GLY A 178 -13.13 -13.63 7.65
C GLY A 178 -13.92 -14.06 6.41
N ARG A 179 -14.49 -13.11 5.67
CA ARG A 179 -15.22 -13.36 4.40
C ARG A 179 -14.44 -12.95 3.16
N HIS A 180 -13.24 -12.39 3.34
CA HIS A 180 -12.44 -11.92 2.23
C HIS A 180 -11.85 -13.08 1.42
N GLU A 181 -11.48 -12.77 0.19
CA GLU A 181 -10.60 -13.58 -0.61
C GLU A 181 -9.21 -12.96 -0.62
N ILE A 182 -8.18 -13.81 -0.58
CA ILE A 182 -6.79 -13.38 -0.59
C ILE A 182 -6.22 -13.65 -1.95
N MET A 183 -5.52 -12.67 -2.51
CA MET A 183 -4.76 -12.81 -3.73
C MET A 183 -3.30 -12.42 -3.51
N LEU A 184 -2.39 -13.32 -3.88
CA LEU A 184 -0.94 -13.12 -3.82
C LEU A 184 -0.39 -13.18 -5.23
N ALA A 185 0.61 -12.36 -5.54
CA ALA A 185 1.36 -12.46 -6.78
C ALA A 185 2.85 -12.58 -6.52
N VAL A 186 3.53 -13.29 -7.41
CA VAL A 186 4.96 -13.57 -7.32
C VAL A 186 5.71 -13.00 -8.51
N LYS A 187 7.00 -12.73 -8.29
CA LYS A 187 7.93 -12.12 -9.24
C LYS A 187 7.92 -12.78 -10.62
N SER A 188 7.73 -14.10 -10.66
CA SER A 188 7.60 -14.90 -11.90
C SER A 188 6.32 -14.64 -12.73
N GLY A 189 5.48 -13.69 -12.35
CA GLY A 189 4.27 -13.32 -13.09
C GLY A 189 3.09 -14.27 -12.88
N ARG A 190 3.06 -14.93 -11.72
CA ARG A 190 1.94 -15.81 -11.32
C ARG A 190 1.20 -15.20 -10.14
N ALA A 191 -0.09 -15.48 -10.06
CA ALA A 191 -0.90 -15.09 -8.91
C ALA A 191 -1.80 -16.24 -8.46
N ILE A 192 -2.06 -16.33 -7.16
CA ILE A 192 -3.00 -17.28 -6.56
C ILE A 192 -4.12 -16.49 -5.90
N ARG A 193 -5.36 -16.99 -5.99
CA ARG A 193 -6.53 -16.45 -5.31
C ARG A 193 -7.22 -17.57 -4.56
N PHE A 194 -7.52 -17.37 -3.28
CA PHE A 194 -8.19 -18.35 -2.43
C PHE A 194 -9.00 -17.67 -1.31
N PRO A 195 -10.07 -18.28 -0.79
CA PRO A 195 -10.84 -17.71 0.30
C PRO A 195 -10.02 -17.69 1.60
N GLU A 196 -10.14 -16.63 2.39
CA GLU A 196 -9.44 -16.47 3.67
C GLU A 196 -9.76 -17.60 4.67
N LYS A 197 -10.94 -18.24 4.54
CA LYS A 197 -11.34 -19.42 5.31
C LYS A 197 -10.38 -20.60 5.16
N ALA A 198 -9.60 -20.67 4.08
CA ALA A 198 -8.57 -21.70 3.88
C ALA A 198 -7.32 -21.51 4.77
N VAL A 199 -7.24 -20.42 5.52
CA VAL A 199 -6.23 -20.16 6.55
C VAL A 199 -6.94 -20.15 7.90
N ARG A 200 -6.55 -21.05 8.81
CA ARG A 200 -7.10 -21.04 10.17
C ARG A 200 -6.51 -19.87 10.99
N PRO A 201 -7.26 -19.26 11.92
CA PRO A 201 -6.68 -18.35 12.90
C PRO A 201 -5.58 -19.06 13.70
N MET A 202 -4.50 -18.32 13.96
CA MET A 202 -3.34 -18.78 14.73
C MET A 202 -2.90 -17.69 15.71
N GLY A 203 -2.06 -18.06 16.67
CA GLY A 203 -1.44 -17.10 17.58
C GLY A 203 -0.37 -16.23 16.91
N ARG A 204 -0.01 -15.14 17.59
CA ARG A 204 1.01 -14.18 17.17
C ARG A 204 2.40 -14.78 16.95
N THR A 205 2.79 -15.76 17.75
CA THR A 205 4.11 -16.43 17.65
C THR A 205 4.17 -17.56 16.63
N ALA A 206 3.06 -17.87 15.94
CA ALA A 206 3.08 -18.87 14.89
C ALA A 206 3.77 -18.31 13.62
N SER A 207 4.47 -19.20 12.89
CA SER A 207 5.11 -18.85 11.61
C SER A 207 4.13 -18.74 10.44
N GLY A 208 2.91 -19.29 10.56
CA GLY A 208 1.93 -19.32 9.47
C GLY A 208 1.99 -20.58 8.59
N VAL A 209 1.27 -20.55 7.46
CA VAL A 209 1.13 -21.66 6.50
C VAL A 209 1.45 -21.18 5.09
N ILE A 210 1.74 -22.08 4.15
CA ILE A 210 2.09 -21.69 2.77
C ILE A 210 0.86 -21.03 2.09
N GLY A 211 0.95 -19.78 1.66
CA GLY A 211 -0.07 -19.09 0.87
C GLY A 211 0.03 -19.44 -0.61
N ILE A 212 1.24 -19.31 -1.18
CA ILE A 212 1.57 -19.63 -2.57
C ILE A 212 2.85 -20.46 -2.61
N LYS A 213 2.91 -21.48 -3.47
CA LYS A 213 4.13 -22.25 -3.70
C LYS A 213 4.98 -21.55 -4.76
N LEU A 214 6.14 -21.07 -4.33
CA LEU A 214 7.15 -20.47 -5.18
C LEU A 214 7.73 -21.50 -6.17
N ALA A 215 8.01 -21.07 -7.40
CA ALA A 215 8.49 -21.96 -8.45
C ALA A 215 10.00 -22.26 -8.36
N SER A 216 10.77 -21.31 -7.82
CA SER A 216 12.21 -21.39 -7.64
C SER A 216 12.62 -20.60 -6.39
N GLU A 217 13.89 -20.72 -6.00
CA GLU A 217 14.43 -19.99 -4.84
C GLU A 217 14.49 -18.48 -5.06
N ASN A 218 14.64 -18.04 -6.31
CA ASN A 218 14.68 -16.62 -6.70
C ASN A 218 13.29 -15.98 -6.84
N ASP A 219 12.23 -16.79 -6.83
CA ASP A 219 10.86 -16.28 -6.87
C ASP A 219 10.46 -15.81 -5.47
N VAL A 220 9.74 -14.69 -5.41
CA VAL A 220 9.28 -14.09 -4.16
C VAL A 220 7.89 -13.50 -4.37
N VAL A 221 7.11 -13.42 -3.31
CA VAL A 221 5.84 -12.68 -3.33
C VAL A 221 6.14 -11.19 -3.42
N ILE A 222 5.49 -10.50 -4.35
CA ILE A 222 5.66 -9.06 -4.57
C ILE A 222 4.51 -8.23 -4.02
N GLY A 223 3.43 -8.88 -3.59
CA GLY A 223 2.29 -8.19 -3.00
C GLY A 223 1.14 -9.11 -2.65
N MET A 224 0.29 -8.62 -1.76
CA MET A 224 -0.98 -9.24 -1.35
C MET A 224 -2.09 -8.21 -1.43
N ILE A 225 -3.24 -8.62 -1.98
CA ILE A 225 -4.49 -7.87 -1.91
C ILE A 225 -5.57 -8.72 -1.27
N THR A 226 -6.51 -8.06 -0.62
CA THR A 226 -7.69 -8.66 -0.02
C THR A 226 -8.91 -8.14 -0.75
N ILE A 227 -9.81 -9.05 -1.14
CA ILE A 227 -10.99 -8.75 -1.95
C ILE A 227 -12.20 -9.08 -1.10
N GLU A 228 -12.97 -8.07 -0.71
CA GLU A 228 -14.31 -8.27 -0.13
C GLU A 228 -15.36 -8.23 -1.25
N ASP A 229 -15.35 -7.16 -2.05
CA ASP A 229 -16.29 -6.95 -3.13
C ASP A 229 -15.59 -7.00 -4.50
N LYS A 230 -16.29 -7.52 -5.51
CA LYS A 230 -15.76 -7.71 -6.87
C LYS A 230 -15.73 -6.44 -7.72
N GLN A 231 -15.81 -5.27 -7.09
CA GLN A 231 -15.83 -3.99 -7.79
C GLN A 231 -14.44 -3.50 -8.18
N SER A 232 -13.39 -4.04 -7.54
CA SER A 232 -12.01 -3.68 -7.86
C SER A 232 -11.45 -4.55 -8.98
N ASP A 233 -10.69 -3.92 -9.87
CA ASP A 233 -9.82 -4.58 -10.82
C ASP A 233 -8.46 -4.91 -10.19
N VAL A 234 -7.75 -5.86 -10.80
CA VAL A 234 -6.37 -6.17 -10.42
C VAL A 234 -5.40 -5.44 -11.35
N MET A 235 -4.62 -4.53 -10.79
CA MET A 235 -3.52 -3.88 -11.48
C MET A 235 -2.21 -4.62 -11.21
N VAL A 236 -1.48 -4.92 -12.27
CA VAL A 236 -0.13 -5.50 -12.20
C VAL A 236 0.84 -4.66 -13.01
N VAL A 237 2.06 -4.50 -12.50
CA VAL A 237 3.14 -3.74 -13.13
C VAL A 237 4.43 -4.56 -13.09
N SER A 238 5.18 -4.56 -14.18
CA SER A 238 6.47 -5.23 -14.33
C SER A 238 7.64 -4.23 -14.35
N GLU A 239 8.85 -4.69 -14.05
CA GLU A 239 10.03 -3.85 -13.82
C GLU A 239 10.41 -2.98 -15.02
N ASN A 240 10.16 -3.44 -16.25
CA ASN A 240 10.44 -2.68 -17.49
C ASN A 240 9.29 -1.76 -17.92
N GLY A 241 8.37 -1.42 -17.01
CA GLY A 241 7.34 -0.41 -17.27
C GLY A 241 6.13 -0.89 -18.05
N ASN A 242 5.89 -2.20 -18.10
CA ASN A 242 4.63 -2.73 -18.65
C ASN A 242 3.64 -2.96 -17.50
N GLY A 243 2.37 -2.74 -17.75
CA GLY A 243 1.34 -3.07 -16.79
C GLY A 243 -0.01 -3.23 -17.43
N LYS A 244 -0.95 -3.73 -16.64
CA LYS A 244 -2.32 -3.95 -17.10
C LYS A 244 -3.29 -4.08 -15.95
N ARG A 245 -4.52 -3.72 -16.29
CA ARG A 245 -5.69 -3.86 -15.46
C ARG A 245 -6.48 -5.08 -15.90
N THR A 246 -6.86 -5.95 -14.97
CA THR A 246 -7.64 -7.15 -15.27
C THR A 246 -8.74 -7.33 -14.25
N GLY A 247 -9.98 -7.44 -14.74
CA GLY A 247 -11.15 -7.68 -13.89
C GLY A 247 -10.99 -8.93 -13.03
N ILE A 248 -11.38 -8.80 -11.76
CA ILE A 248 -11.10 -9.80 -10.73
C ILE A 248 -11.71 -11.17 -11.07
N ASP A 249 -12.85 -11.22 -11.75
CA ASP A 249 -13.51 -12.46 -12.18
C ASP A 249 -12.70 -13.31 -13.17
N ASN A 250 -11.72 -12.71 -13.86
CA ASN A 250 -10.80 -13.49 -14.67
C ASN A 250 -9.91 -14.41 -13.80
N TYR A 251 -9.67 -14.05 -12.54
CA TYR A 251 -8.87 -14.83 -11.61
C TYR A 251 -9.73 -15.87 -10.91
N ARG A 252 -9.73 -17.10 -11.44
CA ARG A 252 -10.41 -18.23 -10.78
C ARG A 252 -9.87 -18.44 -9.35
N ILE A 253 -10.78 -18.79 -8.44
CA ILE A 253 -10.42 -19.25 -7.10
C ILE A 253 -9.74 -20.61 -7.21
N THR A 254 -8.69 -20.81 -6.41
CA THR A 254 -7.88 -22.04 -6.36
C THR A 254 -7.60 -22.43 -4.91
N ASN A 255 -7.03 -23.62 -4.70
CA ASN A 255 -6.59 -24.03 -3.37
C ASN A 255 -5.34 -23.27 -2.95
N ARG A 256 -5.31 -22.79 -1.71
CA ARG A 256 -4.12 -22.23 -1.05
C ARG A 256 -2.92 -23.18 -1.19
N GLY A 257 -1.73 -22.63 -1.37
CA GLY A 257 -0.48 -23.38 -1.48
C GLY A 257 -0.23 -23.98 -2.87
N GLY A 258 -1.10 -23.68 -3.84
CA GLY A 258 -0.85 -23.96 -5.25
C GLY A 258 0.23 -23.03 -5.84
N LYS A 259 0.63 -23.30 -7.09
CA LYS A 259 1.55 -22.45 -7.86
C LYS A 259 0.88 -21.19 -8.44
N GLY A 260 -0.42 -20.99 -8.20
CA GLY A 260 -1.20 -19.94 -8.87
C GLY A 260 -1.36 -20.15 -10.37
N VAL A 261 -1.73 -19.09 -11.07
CA VAL A 261 -2.06 -18.98 -12.50
C VAL A 261 -1.34 -17.76 -13.09
N LYS A 262 -1.07 -17.74 -14.39
CA LYS A 262 -0.40 -16.58 -15.02
C LYS A 262 -1.24 -15.31 -14.80
N THR A 263 -0.59 -14.26 -14.30
CA THR A 263 -1.18 -12.92 -14.10
C THR A 263 -0.66 -11.90 -15.09
N ILE A 264 0.51 -12.15 -15.67
CA ILE A 264 1.15 -11.40 -16.74
C ILE A 264 2.05 -12.38 -17.50
N ASN A 265 2.28 -12.15 -18.79
CA ASN A 265 3.24 -12.94 -19.57
C ASN A 265 4.63 -12.31 -19.47
N ILE A 266 5.50 -12.89 -18.63
CA ILE A 266 6.88 -12.45 -18.44
C ILE A 266 7.73 -12.78 -19.67
N THR A 267 8.38 -11.77 -20.24
CA THR A 267 9.39 -11.87 -21.29
C THR A 267 10.54 -10.92 -20.98
N GLU A 268 11.63 -10.96 -21.76
CA GLU A 268 12.72 -9.98 -21.66
C GLU A 268 12.21 -8.53 -21.79
N LYS A 269 11.22 -8.30 -22.65
CA LYS A 269 10.58 -6.98 -22.82
C LYS A 269 9.84 -6.52 -21.57
N THR A 270 9.08 -7.40 -20.91
CA THR A 270 8.30 -6.99 -19.74
C THR A 270 9.17 -6.90 -18.49
N GLY A 271 10.18 -7.76 -18.40
CA GLY A 271 10.85 -8.05 -17.14
C GLY A 271 9.90 -8.69 -16.13
N GLN A 272 10.40 -8.85 -14.91
CA GLN A 272 9.76 -9.48 -13.77
C GLN A 272 8.61 -8.63 -13.20
N LEU A 273 7.66 -9.29 -12.54
CA LEU A 273 6.55 -8.59 -11.90
C LEU A 273 7.04 -7.87 -10.64
N VAL A 274 6.65 -6.61 -10.45
CA VAL A 274 7.05 -5.78 -9.30
C VAL A 274 5.89 -5.32 -8.43
N ALA A 275 4.66 -5.28 -8.97
CA ALA A 275 3.52 -4.77 -8.20
C ALA A 275 2.22 -5.55 -8.46
N LEU A 276 1.42 -5.68 -7.41
CA LEU A 276 0.05 -6.16 -7.41
C LEU A 276 -0.78 -5.18 -6.56
N LYS A 277 -1.77 -4.53 -7.17
CA LYS A 277 -2.69 -3.61 -6.47
C LYS A 277 -4.14 -3.91 -6.85
N ALA A 278 -5.04 -3.72 -5.90
CA ALA A 278 -6.47 -3.65 -6.17
C ALA A 278 -6.79 -2.19 -6.46
N VAL A 279 -7.48 -1.93 -7.58
CA VAL A 279 -7.71 -0.57 -8.06
C VAL A 279 -9.16 -0.41 -8.52
N THR A 280 -9.63 0.83 -8.51
CA THR A 280 -10.87 1.27 -9.16
C THR A 280 -10.54 2.34 -10.19
N ASP A 281 -11.53 2.81 -10.94
CA ASP A 281 -11.33 3.92 -11.88
C ASP A 281 -10.97 5.24 -11.16
N ASN A 282 -11.30 5.38 -9.87
CA ASN A 282 -10.98 6.56 -9.04
C ASN A 282 -9.58 6.50 -8.43
N HIS A 283 -8.68 5.70 -8.98
CA HIS A 283 -7.30 5.62 -8.50
C HIS A 283 -6.33 6.17 -9.53
N ASP A 284 -5.25 6.76 -9.03
CA ASP A 284 -4.06 7.04 -9.79
C ASP A 284 -2.95 6.06 -9.41
N LEU A 285 -2.20 5.65 -10.43
CA LEU A 285 -1.01 4.83 -10.29
C LEU A 285 0.21 5.73 -10.23
N MET A 286 0.96 5.66 -9.14
CA MET A 286 2.24 6.33 -8.98
C MET A 286 3.36 5.31 -9.24
N ILE A 287 4.26 5.61 -10.18
CA ILE A 287 5.43 4.78 -10.50
C ILE A 287 6.69 5.59 -10.19
N ILE A 288 7.60 5.02 -9.42
CA ILE A 288 8.95 5.57 -9.20
C ILE A 288 9.97 4.68 -9.90
N THR A 289 10.87 5.27 -10.67
CA THR A 289 12.01 4.56 -11.26
C THR A 289 13.24 4.58 -10.33
N GLN A 290 14.19 3.67 -10.53
CA GLN A 290 15.45 3.64 -9.77
C GLN A 290 16.27 4.93 -9.97
N ALA A 291 16.12 5.60 -11.11
CA ALA A 291 16.70 6.92 -11.36
C ALA A 291 16.00 8.08 -10.60
N GLY A 292 14.90 7.80 -9.89
CA GLY A 292 14.13 8.78 -9.12
C GLY A 292 13.07 9.53 -9.93
N ASN A 293 12.72 9.07 -11.13
CA ASN A 293 11.64 9.67 -11.90
C ASN A 293 10.29 9.20 -11.34
N ILE A 294 9.37 10.14 -11.11
CA ILE A 294 8.03 9.86 -10.62
C ILE A 294 7.02 10.10 -11.75
N LEU A 295 6.13 9.14 -11.97
CA LEU A 295 5.06 9.22 -12.97
C LEU A 295 3.71 8.92 -12.32
N ARG A 296 2.72 9.79 -12.56
CA ARG A 296 1.32 9.63 -12.14
C ARG A 296 0.47 9.28 -13.36
N ILE A 297 -0.30 8.20 -13.30
CA ILE A 297 -1.16 7.73 -14.40
C ILE A 297 -2.57 7.44 -13.87
N PRO A 298 -3.63 8.05 -14.42
CA PRO A 298 -4.99 7.68 -14.09
C PRO A 298 -5.31 6.23 -14.46
N VAL A 299 -5.76 5.45 -13.47
CA VAL A 299 -6.10 4.03 -13.68
C VAL A 299 -7.26 3.90 -14.67
N ALA A 300 -8.20 4.84 -14.67
CA ALA A 300 -9.30 4.91 -15.65
C ALA A 300 -8.83 4.88 -17.11
N GLY A 301 -7.66 5.47 -17.41
CA GLY A 301 -7.06 5.46 -18.75
C GLY A 301 -6.42 4.12 -19.15
N ILE A 302 -6.21 3.21 -18.20
CA ILE A 302 -5.54 1.93 -18.43
C ILE A 302 -6.59 0.87 -18.80
N ARG A 303 -6.52 0.40 -20.05
CA ARG A 303 -7.49 -0.55 -20.59
C ARG A 303 -7.51 -1.88 -19.82
N LEU A 304 -8.72 -2.42 -19.69
CA LEU A 304 -8.96 -3.79 -19.23
C LEU A 304 -8.41 -4.82 -20.22
N MET A 305 -7.68 -5.80 -19.71
CA MET A 305 -7.06 -6.86 -20.49
C MET A 305 -7.17 -8.21 -19.79
N GLY A 306 -7.06 -9.28 -20.58
CA GLY A 306 -6.95 -10.65 -20.07
C GLY A 306 -5.71 -10.88 -19.20
N ARG A 307 -5.71 -11.98 -18.44
CA ARG A 307 -4.62 -12.27 -17.48
C ARG A 307 -3.30 -12.65 -18.15
N ALA A 308 -3.33 -13.53 -19.14
CA ALA A 308 -2.14 -14.10 -19.75
C ALA A 308 -1.59 -13.25 -20.91
N THR A 309 -1.63 -11.92 -20.79
CA THR A 309 -1.10 -10.96 -21.76
C THR A 309 0.15 -10.26 -21.19
N GLN A 310 0.92 -9.59 -22.03
CA GLN A 310 2.07 -8.77 -21.59
C GLN A 310 1.66 -7.43 -20.96
N GLY A 311 0.45 -6.96 -21.25
CA GLY A 311 -0.01 -5.62 -20.87
C GLY A 311 0.40 -4.55 -21.87
N VAL A 312 0.26 -3.29 -21.45
CA VAL A 312 0.65 -2.11 -22.23
C VAL A 312 1.82 -1.41 -21.54
N ARG A 313 2.57 -0.62 -22.32
CA ARG A 313 3.64 0.20 -21.76
C ARG A 313 3.04 1.37 -20.99
N LEU A 314 3.33 1.45 -19.70
CA LEU A 314 2.92 2.53 -18.81
C LEU A 314 3.95 3.66 -18.80
N ILE A 315 5.24 3.32 -18.90
CA ILE A 315 6.34 4.28 -18.86
C ILE A 315 7.41 3.93 -19.89
N ASN A 316 8.00 4.97 -20.50
CA ASN A 316 9.20 4.85 -21.32
C ASN A 316 10.44 5.00 -20.44
N LEU A 317 10.97 3.87 -19.97
CA LEU A 317 12.23 3.85 -19.21
C LEU A 317 13.42 4.12 -20.14
N LYS A 318 14.41 4.86 -19.63
CA LYS A 318 15.72 5.03 -20.26
C LYS A 318 16.51 3.72 -20.19
N GLU A 319 17.56 3.60 -20.99
CA GLU A 319 18.46 2.44 -20.91
C GLU A 319 19.01 2.26 -19.49
N ASN A 320 18.99 1.04 -18.99
CA ASN A 320 19.40 0.65 -17.63
C ASN A 320 18.58 1.26 -16.46
N ASP A 321 17.41 1.85 -16.72
CA ASP A 321 16.46 2.24 -15.66
C ASP A 321 15.39 1.15 -15.46
N SER A 322 14.85 1.05 -14.26
CA SER A 322 13.78 0.10 -13.91
C SER A 322 12.85 0.68 -12.86
N ILE A 323 11.67 0.09 -12.71
CA ILE A 323 10.72 0.51 -11.67
C ILE A 323 11.24 0.10 -10.29
N ALA A 324 11.37 1.07 -9.39
CA ALA A 324 11.73 0.88 -7.99
C ALA A 324 10.50 0.64 -7.11
N SER A 325 9.43 1.41 -7.30
CA SER A 325 8.21 1.31 -6.50
C SER A 325 6.95 1.65 -7.30
N VAL A 326 5.83 1.10 -6.86
CA VAL A 326 4.49 1.38 -7.41
C VAL A 326 3.50 1.54 -6.27
N ALA A 327 2.85 2.69 -6.22
CA ALA A 327 1.78 3.00 -5.28
C ALA A 327 0.46 3.25 -6.02
N CYS A 328 -0.65 3.07 -5.33
CA CYS A 328 -1.97 3.47 -5.83
C CYS A 328 -2.53 4.49 -4.87
N VAL A 329 -2.94 5.64 -5.40
CA VAL A 329 -3.48 6.75 -4.63
C VAL A 329 -4.93 6.92 -5.05
N GLU A 330 -5.83 7.00 -4.08
CA GLU A 330 -7.23 7.31 -4.36
C GLU A 330 -7.36 8.78 -4.76
N VAL A 331 -7.96 9.03 -5.91
CA VAL A 331 -8.26 10.37 -6.41
C VAL A 331 -9.55 10.81 -5.74
N ASN A 332 -9.46 11.82 -4.90
CA ASN A 332 -10.65 12.60 -4.56
C ASN A 332 -10.91 13.58 -5.72
N ASP A 333 -12.18 13.79 -6.06
CA ASP A 333 -12.68 14.68 -7.14
C ASP A 333 -12.07 16.10 -7.14
N GLU A 334 -11.32 16.48 -6.10
CA GLU A 334 -10.67 17.78 -5.92
C GLU A 334 -9.19 17.81 -6.36
N GLU A 335 -8.59 16.68 -6.79
CA GLU A 335 -7.23 16.65 -7.36
C GLU A 335 -7.17 16.70 -8.89
N GLU A 336 -8.32 16.58 -9.58
CA GLU A 336 -8.39 16.40 -11.04
C GLU A 336 -7.82 17.59 -11.85
N GLU A 337 -7.75 18.81 -11.30
CA GLU A 337 -7.22 19.96 -12.06
C GLU A 337 -5.68 20.07 -12.11
N SER A 338 -4.94 19.11 -11.54
CA SER A 338 -3.46 19.15 -11.52
C SER A 338 -2.76 18.27 -12.56
N GLY A 339 -3.51 17.48 -13.35
CA GLY A 339 -2.95 16.39 -14.17
C GLY A 339 -2.74 16.64 -15.67
N GLU A 340 -3.25 17.72 -16.25
CA GLU A 340 -3.12 17.95 -17.70
C GLU A 340 -1.87 18.79 -18.04
N LYS A 341 -0.71 18.11 -18.17
CA LYS A 341 0.41 18.43 -19.10
C LYS A 341 1.62 17.52 -18.86
N TYR A 342 1.57 16.28 -19.32
CA TYR A 342 2.77 15.40 -19.37
C TYR A 342 2.92 14.60 -20.67
N ALA A 343 2.12 14.91 -21.71
CA ALA A 343 2.15 14.15 -22.96
C ALA A 343 2.26 15.05 -24.18
N GLU A 344 3.31 15.88 -24.27
CA GLU A 344 3.66 16.57 -25.51
C GLU A 344 5.11 17.08 -25.48
N GLU A 345 6.08 16.16 -25.52
CA GLU A 345 7.45 16.47 -25.94
C GLU A 345 8.17 15.14 -26.22
N ASN A 346 7.91 14.56 -27.40
CA ASN A 346 8.77 13.57 -28.06
C ASN A 346 8.27 13.24 -29.48
N ASN A 347 7.88 14.26 -30.23
CA ASN A 347 7.56 14.12 -31.65
C ASN A 347 8.26 15.19 -32.48
N GLU A 348 9.58 15.34 -32.28
CA GLU A 348 10.43 15.91 -33.32
C GLU A 348 10.86 14.78 -34.27
N LYS A 349 10.27 14.79 -35.46
CA LYS A 349 10.77 14.05 -36.61
C LYS A 349 12.15 14.60 -36.97
N PRO A 350 13.12 13.77 -37.40
CA PRO A 350 14.30 14.29 -38.06
C PRO A 350 13.90 14.76 -39.47
N ASP A 351 14.04 16.06 -39.73
CA ASP A 351 13.97 16.61 -41.09
C ASP A 351 15.18 16.09 -41.90
N GLU A 352 14.87 15.31 -42.93
CA GLU A 352 15.77 15.06 -44.06
C GLU A 352 15.96 16.36 -44.84
N ASN A 353 17.15 16.96 -44.75
CA ASN A 353 17.60 17.93 -45.74
C ASN A 353 18.97 17.52 -46.29
N GLY A 354 18.93 16.56 -47.21
CA GLY A 354 19.96 16.38 -48.23
C GLY A 354 19.43 16.90 -49.56
N LYS A 355 19.83 18.12 -49.94
CA LYS A 355 19.89 18.53 -51.35
C LYS A 355 21.16 19.32 -51.59
N GLU A 356 22.03 18.69 -52.38
CA GLU A 356 23.08 19.29 -53.18
C GLU A 356 22.54 20.49 -53.98
N PHE A 357 23.36 21.52 -54.17
CA PHE A 357 23.77 22.03 -55.48
C PHE A 357 24.89 23.06 -55.26
N GLU A 358 26.10 22.70 -55.69
CA GLU A 358 27.17 23.65 -56.04
C GLU A 358 26.82 24.32 -57.36
N ASP A 359 26.88 25.66 -57.38
CA ASP A 359 27.58 26.48 -58.38
C ASP A 359 27.62 27.96 -57.91
#